data_AF-A0A7R9LYD6-F1
#
_entry.id   AF-A0A7R9LYD6-F1
#
_cell.length_a   1.000
_cell.length_b   1.000
_cell.length_c   1.000
_cell.angle_alpha   90.00
_cell.angle_beta   90.00
_cell.angle_gamma   90.00
#
_symmetry.space_group_name_H-M   'P 1'
#
loop_
_entity.id
_entity.type
_entity.pdbx_description
1 polymer ?
#
loop_
_entity_poly.entity_id
_entity_poly.type
_entity_poly.pdbx_seq_one_letter_code
_entity_poly.pdbx_strand_id
1 'polypeptide(L)'
;MSETGWCIEADLDSEHMRLKLFFMDLHSVPRNHLRYISWIAYVVTRDPRNGIRESIVVTNSPHGNYYIQDGMDMGTIMDTNILSHQIKESPKVYLEMEGQLTVHIEWCDSMMLFNHIYHKYDDIPRIHCQQMRSNP
;
A
#
# COMPACT_ATOMS: atom_id res chain seq x y z
N MET A 1 11.08 -1.54 -15.73
CA MET A 1 10.97 -0.16 -15.24
C MET A 1 10.18 -0.19 -13.94
N SER A 2 10.87 -0.08 -12.81
CA SER A 2 10.41 0.73 -11.69
C SER A 2 11.68 1.27 -11.05
N GLU A 3 12.00 2.53 -11.34
CA GLU A 3 13.10 3.27 -10.69
C GLU A 3 12.77 3.58 -9.20
N THR A 4 11.57 3.22 -8.78
CA THR A 4 11.10 3.31 -7.40
C THR A 4 11.38 1.96 -6.74
N GLY A 5 12.05 1.95 -5.58
CA GLY A 5 12.35 0.73 -4.79
C GLY A 5 11.13 0.02 -4.20
N TRP A 6 9.99 0.04 -4.89
CA TRP A 6 8.71 -0.51 -4.52
C TRP A 6 8.20 -1.44 -5.62
N CYS A 7 7.55 -2.52 -5.21
CA CYS A 7 6.87 -3.46 -6.10
C CYS A 7 5.44 -3.65 -5.60
N ILE A 8 4.48 -3.73 -6.52
CA ILE A 8 3.09 -4.06 -6.19
C ILE A 8 2.62 -5.24 -7.03
N GLU A 9 1.95 -6.17 -6.38
CA GLU A 9 1.37 -7.35 -6.99
C GLU A 9 -0.14 -7.37 -6.77
N ALA A 10 -0.89 -7.86 -7.74
CA ALA A 10 -2.32 -8.09 -7.64
C ALA A 10 -2.60 -9.60 -7.61
N ASP A 11 -3.49 -10.01 -6.71
CA ASP A 11 -3.95 -11.38 -6.55
C ASP A 11 -5.46 -11.46 -6.81
N LEU A 12 -5.86 -12.41 -7.66
CA LEU A 12 -7.23 -12.66 -8.12
C LEU A 12 -7.71 -14.08 -7.77
N ASP A 13 -6.98 -14.80 -6.92
CA ASP A 13 -7.31 -16.17 -6.51
C ASP A 13 -8.33 -16.20 -5.36
N SER A 14 -8.45 -15.11 -4.59
CA SER A 14 -9.51 -14.92 -3.59
C SER A 14 -10.82 -14.39 -4.18
N GLU A 15 -11.90 -14.39 -3.39
CA GLU A 15 -13.21 -13.82 -3.78
C GLU A 15 -13.12 -12.36 -4.23
N HIS A 16 -12.37 -11.57 -3.46
CA HIS A 16 -12.04 -10.19 -3.76
C HIS A 16 -10.59 -10.09 -4.22
N MET A 17 -10.31 -9.15 -5.11
CA MET A 17 -8.94 -8.83 -5.50
C MET A 17 -8.18 -8.29 -4.29
N ARG A 18 -6.92 -8.72 -4.17
CA ARG A 18 -5.98 -8.19 -3.18
C ARG A 18 -4.80 -7.54 -3.86
N LEU A 19 -4.23 -6.56 -3.19
CA LEU A 19 -2.96 -5.97 -3.56
C LEU A 19 -1.91 -6.30 -2.51
N LYS A 20 -0.66 -6.45 -2.93
CA LYS A 20 0.46 -6.66 -2.03
C LYS A 20 1.60 -5.72 -2.39
N LEU A 21 1.93 -4.81 -1.48
CA LEU A 21 2.98 -3.82 -1.67
C LEU A 21 4.25 -4.24 -0.94
N PHE A 22 5.38 -4.20 -1.65
CA PHE A 22 6.71 -4.52 -1.17
C PHE A 22 7.64 -3.32 -1.29
N PHE A 23 8.48 -3.13 -0.28
CA PHE A 23 9.62 -2.25 -0.31
C PHE A 23 10.89 -3.05 -0.61
N MET A 24 11.36 -2.94 -1.85
CA MET A 24 12.49 -3.70 -2.40
C MET A 24 13.84 -3.08 -2.06
N ASP A 25 13.87 -1.81 -1.66
CA ASP A 25 15.10 -1.06 -1.36
C ASP A 25 15.34 -0.93 0.14
N LEU A 26 15.30 -2.05 0.86
CA LEU A 26 15.58 -2.08 2.30
C LEU A 26 17.00 -1.57 2.62
N HIS A 27 17.95 -1.76 1.71
CA HIS A 27 19.32 -1.29 1.87
C HIS A 27 19.43 0.25 1.98
N SER A 28 18.44 0.99 1.48
CA SER A 28 18.35 2.45 1.68
C SER A 28 18.03 2.86 3.12
N VAL A 29 17.55 1.95 3.96
CA VAL A 29 17.33 2.22 5.39
C VAL A 29 18.68 2.21 6.12
N PRO A 30 19.05 3.25 6.89
CA PRO A 30 20.30 3.24 7.64
C PRO A 30 20.36 2.13 8.70
N ARG A 31 21.55 1.58 8.96
CA ARG A 31 21.78 0.63 10.07
C ARG A 31 21.30 1.23 11.40
N ASN A 32 20.76 0.37 12.26
CA ASN A 32 20.24 0.72 13.58
C ASN A 32 19.09 1.74 13.57
N HIS A 33 18.50 2.01 12.42
CA HIS A 33 17.30 2.83 12.29
C HIS A 33 16.12 1.97 11.85
N LEU A 34 14.93 2.47 12.18
CA LEU A 34 13.67 1.92 11.73
C LEU A 34 12.97 2.98 10.89
N ARG A 35 12.53 2.64 9.67
CA ARG A 35 11.75 3.54 8.83
C ARG A 35 10.28 3.14 8.86
N TYR A 36 9.44 4.01 9.37
CA TYR A 36 7.98 3.89 9.21
C TYR A 36 7.56 4.55 7.91
N ILE A 37 6.70 3.88 7.15
CA ILE A 37 6.06 4.46 5.97
C ILE A 37 4.58 4.10 6.03
N SER A 38 3.71 5.07 5.77
CA SER A 38 2.27 4.87 5.59
C SER A 38 1.80 5.36 4.23
N TRP A 39 0.75 4.74 3.70
CA TRP A 39 0.21 5.05 2.39
C TRP A 39 -1.27 4.69 2.28
N ILE A 40 -1.93 5.28 1.28
CA ILE A 40 -3.25 4.88 0.81
C ILE A 40 -3.09 4.35 -0.62
N ALA A 41 -3.69 3.20 -0.89
CA ALA A 41 -3.70 2.60 -2.22
C ALA A 41 -5.06 2.79 -2.88
N TYR A 42 -5.05 2.99 -4.19
CA TYR A 42 -6.26 3.11 -5.00
C TYR A 42 -6.13 2.28 -6.28
N VAL A 43 -7.17 1.53 -6.61
CA VAL A 43 -7.28 0.83 -7.88
C VAL A 43 -7.88 1.79 -8.89
N VAL A 44 -7.17 2.05 -9.99
CA VAL A 44 -7.67 2.93 -11.04
C VAL A 44 -8.51 2.11 -12.00
N THR A 45 -9.79 2.45 -12.10
CA THR A 45 -10.74 1.85 -13.03
C THR A 45 -11.10 2.84 -14.14
N ARG A 46 -11.74 2.34 -15.19
CA ARG A 46 -12.18 3.12 -16.33
C ARG A 46 -13.64 2.80 -16.64
N ASP A 47 -14.48 3.83 -16.66
CA ASP A 47 -15.86 3.68 -17.13
C ASP A 47 -15.82 3.33 -18.63
N PRO A 48 -16.35 2.16 -19.04
CA PRO A 48 -16.29 1.71 -20.42
C PRO A 48 -17.14 2.55 -21.39
N ARG A 49 -18.05 3.39 -20.88
CA ARG A 49 -18.98 4.20 -21.70
C ARG A 49 -18.40 5.53 -22.14
N ASN A 50 -17.68 6.21 -21.24
CA ASN A 50 -17.14 7.56 -21.46
C ASN A 50 -15.60 7.61 -21.35
N GLY A 51 -14.97 6.53 -20.88
CA GLY A 51 -13.53 6.43 -20.72
C GLY A 51 -12.96 7.19 -19.52
N ILE A 52 -13.80 7.75 -18.64
CA ILE A 52 -13.37 8.47 -17.44
C ILE A 52 -12.70 7.49 -16.48
N ARG A 53 -11.56 7.91 -15.92
CA ARG A 53 -10.85 7.14 -14.89
C ARG A 53 -11.37 7.48 -13.50
N GLU A 54 -11.59 6.47 -12.69
CA GLU A 54 -11.99 6.58 -11.29
C GLU A 54 -10.98 5.84 -10.40
N SER A 55 -10.74 6.35 -9.19
CA SER A 55 -9.83 5.76 -8.22
C SER A 55 -10.62 5.16 -7.07
N ILE A 56 -10.65 3.83 -6.98
CA ILE A 56 -11.34 3.11 -5.91
C ILE A 56 -10.35 2.87 -4.77
N VAL A 57 -10.64 3.42 -3.59
CA VAL A 57 -9.80 3.27 -2.40
C VAL A 57 -9.78 1.82 -1.91
N VAL A 58 -8.61 1.35 -1.51
CA VAL A 58 -8.40 0.03 -0.91
C VAL A 58 -8.87 0.04 0.55
N THR A 59 -9.48 -1.05 1.02
CA THR A 59 -10.13 -1.09 2.33
C THR A 59 -9.14 -1.01 3.48
N ASN A 60 -9.59 -0.55 4.65
CA ASN A 60 -8.76 -0.41 5.85
C ASN A 60 -7.54 0.52 5.69
N SER A 61 -7.63 1.48 4.77
CA SER A 61 -6.63 2.54 4.61
C SER A 61 -6.66 3.56 5.77
N PRO A 62 -5.55 4.22 6.11
CA PRO A 62 -4.22 4.05 5.51
C PRO A 62 -3.53 2.77 6.00
N HIS A 63 -2.70 2.20 5.13
CA HIS A 63 -1.79 1.11 5.48
C HIS A 63 -0.44 1.67 5.90
N GLY A 64 0.36 0.85 6.57
CA GLY A 64 1.73 1.24 6.88
C GLY A 64 2.54 0.08 7.40
N ASN A 65 3.86 0.19 7.26
CA ASN A 65 4.78 -0.82 7.73
C ASN A 65 6.10 -0.19 8.20
N TYR A 66 6.86 -0.98 8.94
CA TYR A 66 8.17 -0.65 9.45
C TYR A 66 9.25 -1.44 8.72
N TYR A 67 10.32 -0.74 8.35
CA TYR A 67 11.41 -1.30 7.56
C TYR A 67 12.75 -1.11 8.26
N ILE A 68 13.57 -2.15 8.24
CA ILE A 68 14.97 -2.16 8.71
C ILE A 68 15.87 -2.66 7.58
N GLN A 69 17.15 -2.27 7.62
CA GLN A 69 18.08 -2.56 6.53
C GLN A 69 18.30 -4.06 6.30
N ASP A 70 18.50 -4.82 7.37
CA ASP A 70 18.81 -6.26 7.34
C ASP A 70 17.54 -7.11 7.50
N GLY A 71 16.36 -6.52 7.21
CA GLY A 71 15.07 -7.18 7.32
C GLY A 71 14.69 -7.94 6.06
N MET A 72 13.51 -8.55 6.12
CA MET A 72 12.84 -9.14 4.96
C MET A 72 11.43 -8.57 4.89
N ASP A 73 11.09 -7.92 3.78
CA ASP A 73 9.72 -7.45 3.58
C ASP A 73 8.85 -8.58 3.03
N MET A 74 7.92 -9.03 3.86
CA MET A 74 6.93 -10.03 3.47
C MET A 74 5.79 -9.45 2.65
N GLY A 75 5.78 -8.13 2.43
CA GLY A 75 4.77 -7.37 1.74
C GLY A 75 3.53 -7.12 2.59
N THR A 76 2.92 -5.95 2.43
CA THR A 76 1.67 -5.59 3.09
C THR A 76 0.50 -5.95 2.18
N ILE A 77 -0.33 -6.91 2.63
CA ILE A 77 -1.56 -7.31 1.93
C ILE A 77 -2.65 -6.27 2.21
N MET A 78 -3.34 -5.85 1.17
CA MET A 78 -4.39 -4.85 1.21
C MET A 78 -5.63 -5.38 0.48
N ASP A 79 -6.76 -5.45 1.19
CA ASP A 79 -8.01 -5.99 0.68
C ASP A 79 -8.81 -4.93 -0.11
N THR A 80 -9.43 -5.33 -1.21
CA THR A 80 -10.35 -4.46 -1.97
C THR A 80 -11.79 -4.97 -1.87
N ASN A 81 -12.76 -4.12 -2.21
CA ASN A 81 -14.15 -4.53 -2.41
C ASN A 81 -14.44 -4.93 -3.87
N ILE A 82 -13.40 -5.07 -4.71
CA ILE A 82 -13.56 -5.44 -6.12
C ILE A 82 -13.54 -6.96 -6.20
N LEU A 83 -14.58 -7.55 -6.78
CA LEU A 83 -14.69 -9.00 -6.89
C LEU A 83 -13.78 -9.51 -8.01
N SER A 84 -13.02 -10.56 -7.73
CA SER A 84 -12.04 -11.11 -8.70
C SER A 84 -12.72 -11.60 -9.98
N HIS A 85 -13.97 -12.07 -9.91
CA HIS A 85 -14.72 -12.49 -11.10
C HIS A 85 -15.13 -11.30 -11.98
N GLN A 86 -15.42 -10.12 -11.41
CA GLN A 86 -15.79 -8.93 -12.18
C GLN A 86 -14.63 -8.46 -13.07
N ILE A 87 -13.39 -8.62 -12.59
CA ILE A 87 -12.18 -8.30 -13.36
C ILE A 87 -12.04 -9.27 -14.54
N LYS A 88 -12.32 -10.55 -14.32
CA LYS A 88 -12.26 -11.59 -15.38
C LYS A 88 -13.36 -11.40 -16.43
N GLU A 89 -14.57 -11.02 -16.03
CA GLU A 89 -15.71 -10.79 -16.93
C GLU A 89 -15.62 -9.46 -17.69
N SER A 90 -15.11 -8.42 -17.05
CA SER A 90 -15.04 -7.06 -17.59
C SER A 90 -13.62 -6.48 -17.51
N PRO A 91 -12.61 -7.10 -18.15
CA PRO A 91 -11.22 -6.69 -18.01
C PRO A 91 -10.97 -5.26 -18.48
N LYS A 92 -11.72 -4.76 -19.47
CA LYS A 92 -11.57 -3.38 -19.99
C LYS A 92 -11.87 -2.27 -18.98
N VAL A 93 -12.56 -2.61 -17.88
CA VAL A 93 -12.90 -1.67 -16.80
C VAL A 93 -11.72 -1.51 -15.83
N TYR A 94 -10.94 -2.57 -15.64
CA TYR A 94 -9.91 -2.63 -14.59
C TYR A 94 -8.48 -2.68 -15.15
N LEU A 95 -8.32 -3.24 -16.34
CA LEU A 95 -7.03 -3.52 -16.96
C LEU A 95 -6.82 -2.63 -18.19
N GLU A 96 -5.58 -2.18 -18.34
CA GLU A 96 -5.12 -1.51 -19.55
C GLU A 96 -4.97 -2.50 -20.71
N MET A 97 -4.67 -2.01 -21.92
CA MET A 97 -4.62 -2.83 -23.15
C MET A 97 -3.66 -4.03 -23.07
N GLU A 98 -2.66 -3.99 -22.19
CA GLU A 98 -1.67 -5.05 -21.99
C GLU A 98 -2.01 -5.99 -20.83
N GLY A 99 -3.22 -5.90 -20.26
CA GLY A 99 -3.63 -6.69 -19.10
C GLY A 99 -3.05 -6.19 -17.77
N GLN A 100 -2.46 -5.01 -17.76
CA GLN A 100 -1.86 -4.40 -16.57
C GLN A 100 -2.93 -3.68 -15.73
N LEU A 101 -2.91 -3.91 -14.42
CA LEU A 101 -3.69 -3.16 -13.45
C LEU A 101 -2.97 -1.85 -13.11
N THR A 102 -3.68 -0.73 -13.12
CA THR A 102 -3.13 0.55 -12.66
C THR A 102 -3.49 0.77 -11.20
N VAL A 103 -2.46 0.96 -10.36
CA VAL A 103 -2.62 1.30 -8.94
C VAL A 103 -1.98 2.66 -8.68
N HIS A 104 -2.72 3.53 -7.99
CA HIS A 104 -2.21 4.80 -7.49
C HIS A 104 -1.87 4.66 -6.00
N ILE A 105 -0.66 5.04 -5.61
CA ILE A 105 -0.20 5.05 -4.22
C ILE A 105 0.00 6.49 -3.77
N GLU A 106 -0.70 6.88 -2.71
CA GLU A 106 -0.53 8.15 -2.02
C GLU A 106 0.30 7.91 -0.75
N TRP A 107 1.52 8.45 -0.71
CA TRP A 107 2.40 8.36 0.45
C TRP A 107 1.97 9.38 1.53
N CYS A 108 1.64 8.90 2.73
CA CYS A 108 1.13 9.76 3.81
C CYS A 108 2.27 10.23 4.73
N ASP A 109 2.89 9.31 5.47
CA ASP A 109 4.01 9.60 6.36
C ASP A 109 5.25 8.79 5.98
N SER A 110 6.44 9.36 6.21
CA SER A 110 7.72 8.66 6.16
C SER A 110 8.60 9.16 7.30
N MET A 111 8.71 8.37 8.36
CA MET A 111 9.46 8.73 9.57
C MET A 111 10.68 7.83 9.75
N MET A 112 11.81 8.41 10.11
CA MET A 112 13.02 7.68 10.48
C MET A 112 13.17 7.73 12.00
N LEU A 113 13.16 6.56 12.63
CA LEU A 113 13.24 6.39 14.08
C LEU A 113 14.62 5.84 14.44
N PHE A 114 15.19 6.36 15.51
CA PHE A 114 16.46 5.90 16.06
C PHE A 114 16.24 4.64 16.89
N ASN A 115 17.09 3.64 16.71
CA ASN A 115 17.04 2.30 17.33
C ASN A 115 16.06 1.31 16.64
N HIS A 116 16.60 0.20 16.15
CA HIS A 116 15.87 -0.87 15.46
C HIS A 116 15.00 -1.73 16.41
N ILE A 117 15.11 -1.52 17.73
CA ILE A 117 14.33 -2.23 18.76
C ILE A 117 12.93 -1.61 18.92
N TYR A 118 12.64 -0.49 18.26
CA TYR A 118 11.31 0.12 18.27
C TYR A 118 10.27 -0.85 17.65
N HIS A 119 9.26 -1.22 18.42
CA HIS A 119 8.26 -2.23 18.05
C HIS A 119 6.89 -1.57 17.86
N LYS A 120 5.97 -2.20 17.10
CA LYS A 120 4.59 -1.71 16.90
C LYS A 120 3.78 -1.46 18.20
N TYR A 121 4.27 -1.91 19.36
CA TYR A 121 3.63 -1.62 20.65
C TYR A 121 4.05 -0.26 21.22
N ASP A 122 5.21 0.25 20.79
CA ASP A 122 5.70 1.60 21.10
C ASP A 122 4.95 2.68 20.30
N ASP A 123 4.08 2.28 19.37
CA ASP A 123 3.12 3.16 18.69
C ASP A 123 1.94 3.57 19.57
N ILE A 124 1.59 2.79 20.61
CA ILE A 124 0.44 3.11 21.46
C ILE A 124 0.59 4.52 22.07
N PRO A 125 1.74 4.88 22.68
CA PRO A 125 1.99 6.25 23.13
C PRO A 125 1.96 7.28 21.99
N ARG A 126 2.48 6.96 20.80
CA ARG A 126 2.56 7.89 19.66
C ARG A 126 1.16 8.23 19.12
N ILE A 127 0.35 7.20 18.87
CA ILE A 127 -1.04 7.33 18.39
C ILE A 127 -1.87 8.06 19.44
N HIS A 128 -1.74 7.70 20.72
CA HIS A 128 -2.42 8.38 21.81
C HIS A 128 -2.05 9.87 21.89
N CYS A 129 -0.76 10.21 21.77
CA CYS A 129 -0.30 11.60 21.73
C CYS A 129 -0.82 12.38 20.51
N GLN A 130 -0.89 11.74 19.34
CA GLN A 130 -1.45 12.36 18.14
C GLN A 130 -2.96 12.59 18.30
N GLN A 131 -3.72 11.60 18.78
CA GLN A 131 -5.15 11.73 19.05
C GLN A 131 -5.46 12.84 20.07
N MET A 132 -4.67 12.97 21.13
CA MET A 132 -4.82 14.05 22.11
C MET A 132 -4.49 15.44 21.56
N ARG A 133 -3.69 15.55 20.49
CA ARG A 133 -3.39 16.83 19.83
C ARG A 133 -4.44 17.22 18.79
N SER A 134 -5.13 16.23 18.22
CA SER A 134 -6.17 16.42 17.19
C SER A 134 -7.58 16.62 17.76
N ASN A 135 -7.76 16.41 19.07
CA ASN A 135 -8.99 16.73 19.81
C ASN A 135 -8.74 17.97 20.70
N PRO A 136 -9.01 19.19 20.20
CA PRO A 136 -9.13 20.37 21.07
C PRO A 136 -10.39 20.30 21.95
#